data_AF-A0A847VMV8-F1
#
_entry.id   AF-A0A847VMV8-F1
#
_cell.length_a   1.000
_cell.length_b   1.000
_cell.length_c   1.000
_cell.angle_alpha   90.00
_cell.angle_beta   90.00
_cell.angle_gamma   90.00
#
_symmetry.space_group_name_H-M   'P 1'
#
loop_
_entity.id
_entity.type
_entity.pdbx_description
1 polymer ?
#
loop_
_entity_poly.entity_id
_entity_poly.type
_entity_poly.pdbx_seq_one_letter_code
_entity_poly.pdbx_strand_id
1 'polypeptide(L)'
;MKPSSISAEALFESHRESLRWEWIAGHAHPERRFDDAAVRDARSAADLIGYLNYIHPYRVQLVGRREVAYLQRDGRDDQERRISRIVALEPPVIIVADEQVPPER
;
A
#
# COMPACT_ATOMS: atom_id res chain seq x y z
N MET A 1 18.77 8.08 -18.14
CA MET A 1 17.86 6.94 -17.91
C MET A 1 16.52 7.50 -17.50
N LYS A 2 15.43 7.20 -18.22
CA LYS A 2 14.08 7.50 -17.70
C LYS A 2 13.88 6.65 -16.45
N PRO A 3 13.35 7.18 -15.34
CA PRO A 3 12.98 6.34 -14.22
C PRO A 3 12.01 5.28 -14.75
N SER A 4 12.38 4.02 -14.61
CA SER A 4 11.51 2.91 -14.96
C SER A 4 10.33 2.96 -13.99
N SER A 5 9.19 3.47 -14.46
CA SER A 5 7.95 3.48 -13.68
C SER A 5 7.58 2.03 -13.33
N ILE A 6 7.64 1.67 -12.05
CA ILE A 6 7.26 0.32 -11.59
C ILE A 6 5.74 0.31 -11.42
N SER A 7 5.03 -0.61 -12.08
CA SER A 7 3.59 -0.83 -11.84
C SER A 7 3.38 -1.78 -10.66
N ALA A 8 2.22 -1.70 -10.03
CA ALA A 8 1.80 -2.65 -8.99
C ALA A 8 1.85 -4.10 -9.49
N GLU A 9 1.40 -4.35 -10.73
CA GLU A 9 1.48 -5.66 -11.37
C GLU A 9 2.92 -6.17 -11.52
N ALA A 10 3.84 -5.36 -12.06
CA ALA A 10 5.24 -5.77 -12.21
C ALA A 10 5.90 -6.05 -10.85
N LEU A 11 5.57 -5.28 -9.82
CA LEU A 11 6.02 -5.52 -8.46
C LEU A 11 5.46 -6.84 -7.91
N PHE A 12 4.17 -7.11 -8.14
CA PHE A 12 3.53 -8.34 -7.70
C PHE A 12 4.12 -9.58 -8.38
N GLU A 13 4.19 -9.58 -9.71
CA GLU A 13 4.73 -10.70 -10.50
C GLU A 13 6.18 -11.04 -10.10
N SER A 14 7.02 -10.02 -9.88
CA SER A 14 8.43 -10.21 -9.51
C SER A 14 8.65 -10.81 -8.12
N HIS A 15 7.70 -10.64 -7.19
CA HIS A 15 7.84 -11.08 -5.81
C HIS A 15 6.80 -12.14 -5.38
N ARG A 16 5.89 -12.54 -6.28
CA ARG A 16 4.79 -13.48 -5.97
C ARG A 16 5.31 -14.77 -5.34
N GLU A 17 6.27 -15.42 -5.99
CA GLU A 17 6.76 -16.73 -5.53
C GLU A 17 7.64 -16.62 -4.29
N SER A 18 8.56 -15.65 -4.26
CA SER A 18 9.54 -15.51 -3.18
C SER A 18 8.91 -15.04 -1.87
N LEU A 19 7.93 -14.14 -1.94
CA LEU A 19 7.22 -13.59 -0.78
C LEU A 19 5.84 -14.22 -0.57
N ARG A 20 5.45 -15.19 -1.41
CA ARG A 20 4.14 -15.87 -1.38
C ARG A 20 2.98 -14.88 -1.38
N TRP A 21 3.07 -13.86 -2.21
CA TRP A 21 2.03 -12.84 -2.28
C TRP A 21 0.77 -13.37 -2.95
N GLU A 22 -0.37 -12.88 -2.46
CA GLU A 22 -1.68 -13.11 -3.02
C GLU A 22 -2.33 -11.77 -3.37
N TRP A 23 -2.90 -11.66 -4.57
CA TRP A 23 -3.64 -10.48 -4.97
C TRP A 23 -5.10 -10.62 -4.56
N ILE A 24 -5.48 -9.95 -3.49
CA ILE A 24 -6.81 -10.11 -2.87
C ILE A 24 -7.84 -9.07 -3.31
N ALA A 25 -7.41 -7.88 -3.77
CA ALA A 25 -8.32 -6.78 -4.14
C ALA A 25 -7.65 -5.76 -5.07
N GLY A 26 -8.44 -4.89 -5.72
CA GLY A 26 -7.91 -3.78 -6.54
C GLY A 26 -7.52 -4.15 -7.97
N HIS A 27 -7.96 -5.32 -8.45
CA HIS A 27 -7.73 -5.80 -9.82
C HIS A 27 -8.28 -4.89 -10.93
N ALA A 28 -9.11 -3.90 -10.60
CA ALA A 28 -9.68 -2.97 -11.57
C ALA A 28 -8.68 -1.92 -12.07
N HIS A 29 -7.59 -1.68 -11.34
CA HIS A 29 -6.57 -0.67 -11.69
C HIS A 29 -5.13 -1.22 -11.54
N PRO A 30 -4.76 -2.32 -12.22
CA PRO A 30 -3.43 -2.92 -12.13
C PRO A 30 -2.32 -2.00 -12.67
N GLU A 31 -2.69 -1.01 -13.50
CA GLU A 31 -1.80 -0.01 -14.07
C GLU A 31 -1.33 1.04 -13.07
N ARG A 32 -1.82 1.06 -11.82
CA ARG A 32 -1.33 1.98 -10.78
C ARG A 32 0.19 1.87 -10.68
N ARG A 33 0.85 3.01 -10.79
CA ARG A 33 2.31 3.15 -10.74
C ARG A 33 2.70 3.97 -9.54
N PHE A 34 3.96 3.83 -9.15
CA PHE A 34 4.58 4.82 -8.29
C PHE A 34 4.51 6.19 -8.99
N ASP A 35 4.09 7.21 -8.25
CA ASP A 35 4.07 8.57 -8.75
C ASP A 35 5.50 9.04 -9.06
N ASP A 36 5.73 9.53 -10.28
CA ASP A 36 7.07 9.89 -10.75
C ASP A 36 7.70 11.02 -9.91
N ALA A 37 6.88 11.94 -9.37
CA ALA A 37 7.37 13.00 -8.49
C ALA A 37 7.75 12.43 -7.12
N ALA A 38 6.92 11.57 -6.54
CA ALA A 38 7.24 10.90 -5.28
C ALA A 38 8.55 10.09 -5.36
N VAL A 39 8.77 9.35 -6.46
CA VAL A 39 10.01 8.57 -6.68
C VAL A 39 11.23 9.48 -6.83
N ARG A 40 11.11 10.57 -7.59
CA ARG A 40 12.21 11.51 -7.81
C ARG A 40 12.59 12.25 -6.53
N ASP A 41 11.61 12.60 -5.71
CA ASP A 41 11.82 13.39 -4.49
C ASP A 41 12.26 12.50 -3.30
N ALA A 42 12.06 11.18 -3.39
CA ALA A 42 12.54 10.21 -2.42
C ALA A 42 14.08 10.17 -2.38
N ARG A 43 14.65 10.31 -1.18
CA ARG A 43 16.10 10.19 -0.97
C ARG A 43 16.51 8.76 -0.63
N SER A 44 15.55 7.93 -0.22
CA SER A 44 15.72 6.52 0.11
C SER A 44 14.46 5.72 -0.22
N ALA A 45 14.61 4.40 -0.37
CA ALA A 45 13.45 3.51 -0.54
C ALA A 45 12.45 3.62 0.63
N ALA A 46 12.92 3.91 1.84
CA ALA A 46 12.08 4.09 3.01
C ALA A 46 11.13 5.29 2.89
N ASP A 47 11.46 6.30 2.09
CA ASP A 47 10.60 7.46 1.85
C ASP A 47 9.35 7.09 1.03
N LEU A 48 9.37 5.95 0.32
CA LEU A 48 8.26 5.46 -0.50
C LEU A 48 7.35 4.48 0.26
N ILE A 49 7.71 4.14 1.50
CA ILE A 49 6.96 3.23 2.36
C ILE A 49 6.22 4.05 3.43
N GLY A 50 4.95 3.75 3.61
CA GLY A 50 4.06 4.31 4.62
C GLY A 50 3.49 3.20 5.51
N TYR A 51 3.32 3.53 6.79
CA TYR A 51 2.62 2.68 7.76
C TYR A 51 1.40 3.46 8.23
N LEU A 52 0.27 3.24 7.55
CA LEU A 52 -0.96 4.03 7.72
C LEU A 52 -0.71 5.54 7.60
N ASN A 53 0.10 5.93 6.62
CA ASN A 53 0.46 7.33 6.47
C ASN A 53 -0.73 8.12 5.90
N TYR A 54 -1.13 9.20 6.58
CA TYR A 54 -2.26 10.04 6.18
C TYR A 54 -1.88 11.38 5.52
N ILE A 55 -0.58 11.65 5.38
CA ILE A 55 -0.05 12.98 5.04
C ILE A 55 0.71 12.93 3.71
N HIS A 56 1.39 11.82 3.42
CA HIS A 56 2.19 11.67 2.22
C HIS A 56 1.49 10.78 1.20
N PRO A 57 1.01 11.34 0.08
CA PRO A 57 0.35 10.58 -0.97
C PRO A 57 1.31 9.68 -1.75
N TYR A 58 0.74 8.74 -2.50
CA TYR A 58 1.44 7.89 -3.48
C TYR A 58 2.54 6.97 -2.91
N ARG A 59 2.52 6.72 -1.60
CA ARG A 59 3.42 5.77 -0.94
C ARG A 59 2.79 4.40 -0.83
N VAL A 60 3.60 3.36 -0.99
CA VAL A 60 3.22 1.99 -0.65
C VAL A 60 2.82 1.94 0.80
N GLN A 61 1.71 1.28 1.13
CA GLN A 61 1.34 1.07 2.53
C GLN A 61 1.67 -0.35 2.95
N LEU A 62 2.43 -0.49 4.03
CA LEU A 62 2.68 -1.78 4.66
C LEU A 62 1.83 -1.88 5.92
N VAL A 63 1.01 -2.94 6.00
CA VAL A 63 0.06 -3.19 7.07
C VAL A 63 0.42 -4.53 7.70
N GLY A 64 1.13 -4.51 8.82
CA GLY A 64 1.44 -5.69 9.60
C GLY A 64 0.55 -5.80 10.84
N ARG A 65 1.00 -6.58 11.82
CA ARG A 65 0.24 -6.84 13.07
C ARG A 65 -0.16 -5.57 13.81
N ARG A 66 0.73 -4.58 13.87
CA ARG A 66 0.52 -3.33 14.61
C ARG A 66 -0.51 -2.45 13.92
N GLU A 67 -0.42 -2.35 12.60
CA GLU A 67 -1.31 -1.53 11.80
C GLU A 67 -2.73 -2.11 11.79
N VAL A 68 -2.86 -3.44 11.68
CA VAL A 68 -4.17 -4.11 11.81
C VAL A 68 -4.77 -3.88 13.19
N ALA A 69 -3.99 -4.09 14.27
CA ALA A 69 -4.47 -3.82 15.63
C ALA A 69 -4.93 -2.36 15.82
N TYR A 70 -4.23 -1.40 15.21
CA TYR A 70 -4.63 0.01 15.23
C TYR A 70 -5.94 0.26 14.46
N LEU A 71 -6.10 -0.35 13.28
CA LEU A 71 -7.31 -0.21 12.47
C LEU A 71 -8.53 -0.88 13.11
N GLN A 72 -8.34 -1.92 13.92
CA GLN A 72 -9.41 -2.64 14.61
C GLN A 72 -9.71 -2.11 16.02
N ARG A 73 -8.91 -1.18 16.53
CA ARG A 73 -9.01 -0.69 17.91
C ARG A 73 -10.34 -0.01 18.23
N ASP A 74 -10.87 0.76 17.28
CA ASP A 74 -12.04 1.60 17.45
C ASP A 74 -13.25 1.02 16.68
N GLY A 75 -14.40 1.69 16.75
CA GLY A 75 -15.63 1.23 16.10
C GLY A 75 -15.53 1.17 14.57
N ARG A 76 -16.49 0.47 13.94
CA ARG A 76 -16.53 0.26 12.47
C ARG A 76 -16.45 1.57 11.68
N ASP A 77 -17.18 2.61 12.09
CA ASP A 77 -17.18 3.92 11.43
C ASP A 77 -15.79 4.59 11.45
N ASP A 78 -15.03 4.39 12.53
CA ASP A 78 -13.67 4.92 12.66
C ASP A 78 -12.68 4.16 11.77
N GLN A 79 -12.82 2.83 11.72
CA GLN A 79 -12.04 1.98 10.83
C GLN A 79 -12.28 2.34 9.35
N GLU A 80 -13.54 2.42 8.93
CA GLU A 80 -13.92 2.76 7.56
C GLU A 80 -13.38 4.15 7.16
N ARG A 81 -13.49 5.14 8.06
CA ARG A 81 -12.94 6.47 7.83
C ARG A 81 -11.42 6.45 7.67
N ARG A 82 -10.70 5.68 8.48
CA ARG A 82 -9.22 5.56 8.40
C ARG A 82 -8.79 4.90 7.10
N ILE A 83 -9.41 3.78 6.74
CA ILE A 83 -9.14 3.07 5.48
C ILE A 83 -9.43 3.98 4.29
N SER A 84 -10.55 4.70 4.32
CA SER A 84 -10.93 5.64 3.25
C SER A 84 -9.89 6.75 3.07
N ARG A 85 -9.35 7.30 4.16
CA ARG A 85 -8.26 8.29 4.09
C ARG A 85 -7.00 7.73 3.45
N ILE A 86 -6.64 6.49 3.76
CA ILE A 86 -5.46 5.83 3.16
C ILE A 86 -5.67 5.63 1.67
N VAL A 87 -6.83 5.12 1.25
CA VAL A 87 -7.10 4.86 -0.17
C VAL A 87 -7.23 6.14 -0.99
N ALA A 88 -7.73 7.23 -0.39
CA ALA A 88 -7.80 8.54 -1.02
C ALA A 88 -6.43 9.18 -1.31
N LEU A 89 -5.37 8.72 -0.65
CA LEU A 89 -3.99 9.12 -0.95
C LEU A 89 -3.38 8.38 -2.15
N GLU A 90 -4.20 7.58 -2.82
CA GLU A 90 -3.87 6.82 -4.02
C GLU A 90 -2.54 6.04 -3.89
N PRO A 91 -2.40 5.20 -2.85
CA PRO A 91 -1.23 4.36 -2.74
C PRO A 91 -1.13 3.46 -3.98
N PRO A 92 0.08 3.25 -4.52
CA PRO A 92 0.28 2.35 -5.66
C PRO A 92 -0.09 0.91 -5.30
N VAL A 93 0.22 0.50 -4.07
CA VAL A 93 -0.12 -0.82 -3.52
C VAL A 93 -0.22 -0.74 -2.00
N ILE A 94 -1.11 -1.56 -1.43
CA ILE A 94 -1.22 -1.81 0.01
C ILE A 94 -0.87 -3.29 0.23
N ILE A 95 0.14 -3.55 1.04
CA ILE A 95 0.64 -4.89 1.36
C ILE A 95 0.21 -5.22 2.78
N VAL A 96 -0.54 -6.30 2.94
CA VAL A 96 -0.86 -6.86 4.25
C VAL A 96 0.15 -7.97 4.52
N ALA A 97 0.95 -7.81 5.58
CA ALA A 97 2.06 -8.69 5.92
C ALA A 97 1.77 -9.47 7.22
N ASP A 98 2.71 -10.33 7.62
CA ASP A 98 2.66 -11.09 8.88
C ASP A 98 1.41 -11.98 9.05
N GLU A 99 0.93 -12.56 7.95
CA GLU A 99 -0.27 -13.40 7.88
C GLU A 99 -1.53 -12.70 8.43
N GLN A 100 -1.54 -11.37 8.42
CA GLN A 100 -2.70 -10.62 8.86
C GLN A 100 -3.81 -10.67 7.81
N VAL A 101 -5.04 -10.70 8.30
CA VAL A 101 -6.22 -10.57 7.46
C VAL A 101 -6.61 -9.10 7.44
N PRO A 102 -6.70 -8.45 6.25
CA PRO A 102 -7.23 -7.11 6.18
C PRO A 102 -8.65 -7.08 6.72
N PRO A 103 -9.07 -5.97 7.36
CA PRO A 103 -10.46 -5.82 7.79
C PRO A 103 -11.41 -5.99 6.61
N GLU A 104 -12.55 -6.63 6.87
CA GLU A 104 -13.61 -6.79 5.88
C GLU A 104 -14.07 -5.41 5.42
N ARG A 105 -14.06 -5.22 4.10
CA ARG A 105 -14.74 -4.10 3.45
C ARG A 105 -16.19 -4.48 3.21
#